data_AF-F0JL67-F1
#
_entry.id   AF-F0JL67-F1
#
_cell.length_a   1.000
_cell.length_b   1.000
_cell.length_c   1.000
_cell.angle_alpha   90.00
_cell.angle_beta   90.00
_cell.angle_gamma   90.00
#
_symmetry.space_group_name_H-M   'P 1'
#
loop_
_entity.id
_entity.type
_entity.pdbx_description
1 polymer ?
#
loop_
_entity_poly.entity_id
_entity_poly.type
_entity_poly.pdbx_seq_one_letter_code
_entity_poly.pdbx_strand_id
1 'polypeptide(L)'
;MANPAKAYLATQIETTTQGELLLMLYEAAIKFLKQAKREIDNRDYAKKGIYISKAMAIIHELSESLNKEKGGEITPKLGQLYMFCTTQLVKANIRLDNRMIDDVIKILDGLRSAYAQIVPIHDGKAAPGDTVSMGAPRPVAPPVPPAPPVMPAQVPPQQARPVQQAKPAAKPAAQPAPQPAAPVSPAPLRSGAAAAKFRAANAYNNANR
;
A
#
# COMPACT_ATOMS: atom_id res chain seq x y z
N MET A 1 -0.14 -33.65 -33.89
CA MET A 1 -1.08 -33.87 -32.77
C MET A 1 -0.45 -33.30 -31.50
N ALA A 2 -0.86 -32.09 -31.07
CA ALA A 2 -0.35 -31.49 -29.84
C ALA A 2 -0.90 -32.28 -28.63
N ASN A 3 -0.05 -32.69 -27.70
CA ASN A 3 -0.43 -33.53 -26.57
C ASN A 3 -1.14 -32.67 -25.49
N PRO A 4 -2.46 -32.80 -25.30
CA PRO A 4 -3.20 -31.99 -24.34
C PRO A 4 -2.67 -32.15 -22.91
N ALA A 5 -2.07 -33.30 -22.56
CA ALA A 5 -1.50 -33.56 -21.24
C ALA A 5 -0.35 -32.59 -20.88
N LYS A 6 0.43 -32.10 -21.85
CA LYS A 6 1.51 -31.13 -21.58
C LYS A 6 0.98 -29.74 -21.22
N ALA A 7 -0.16 -29.33 -21.80
CA ALA A 7 -0.82 -28.07 -21.44
C ALA A 7 -1.44 -28.16 -20.04
N TYR A 8 -2.07 -29.29 -19.69
CA TYR A 8 -2.58 -29.52 -18.33
C TYR A 8 -1.46 -29.52 -17.27
N LEU A 9 -0.31 -30.15 -17.57
CA LEU A 9 0.84 -30.14 -16.66
C LEU A 9 1.45 -28.74 -16.51
N ALA A 10 1.55 -27.96 -17.58
CA ALA A 10 2.05 -26.59 -17.52
C ALA A 10 1.15 -25.68 -16.65
N THR A 11 -0.17 -25.76 -16.81
CA THR A 11 -1.11 -25.00 -15.98
C THR A 11 -1.09 -25.46 -14.51
N GLN A 12 -0.91 -26.76 -14.25
CA GLN A 12 -0.75 -27.27 -12.89
C GLN A 12 0.53 -26.74 -12.23
N ILE A 13 1.67 -26.77 -12.92
CA ILE A 13 2.97 -26.31 -12.38
C ILE A 13 2.97 -24.78 -12.15
N GLU A 14 2.37 -24.01 -13.05
CA GLU A 14 2.30 -22.54 -12.94
C GLU A 14 1.46 -22.09 -11.75
N THR A 15 0.30 -22.74 -11.53
CA THR A 15 -0.58 -22.41 -10.39
C THR A 15 0.01 -22.85 -9.04
N THR A 16 0.75 -23.95 -9.05
CA THR A 16 1.41 -24.53 -7.88
C THR A 16 2.43 -23.57 -7.27
N THR A 17 3.29 -22.98 -8.09
CA THR A 17 4.31 -22.04 -7.61
C THR A 17 3.72 -20.72 -7.10
N GLN A 18 2.65 -20.22 -7.75
CA GLN A 18 1.98 -18.99 -7.32
C GLN A 18 1.19 -19.18 -6.01
N GLY A 19 0.51 -20.32 -5.86
CA GLY A 19 -0.22 -20.66 -4.64
C GLY A 19 0.69 -20.87 -3.45
N GLU A 20 1.81 -21.58 -3.62
CA GLU A 20 2.81 -21.78 -2.57
C GLU A 20 3.45 -20.46 -2.13
N LEU A 21 3.81 -19.59 -3.08
CA LEU A 21 4.35 -18.26 -2.77
C LEU A 21 3.35 -17.42 -1.95
N LEU A 22 2.06 -17.49 -2.28
CA LEU A 22 1.02 -16.81 -1.51
C LEU A 22 0.99 -17.29 -0.05
N LEU A 23 1.05 -18.61 0.18
CA LEU A 23 1.08 -19.17 1.54
C LEU A 23 2.33 -18.74 2.30
N MET A 24 3.50 -18.75 1.64
CA MET A 24 4.77 -18.30 2.23
C MET A 24 4.73 -16.82 2.63
N LEU A 25 4.07 -15.96 1.85
CA LEU A 25 3.88 -14.55 2.20
C LEU A 25 3.07 -14.39 3.49
N TYR A 26 1.95 -15.10 3.63
CA TYR A 26 1.18 -15.09 4.87
C TYR A 26 2.00 -15.58 6.07
N GLU A 27 2.75 -16.67 5.90
CA GLU A 27 3.61 -17.21 6.95
C GLU A 27 4.70 -16.22 7.38
N ALA A 28 5.33 -15.56 6.42
CA ALA A 28 6.34 -14.54 6.68
C ALA A 28 5.73 -13.33 7.43
N ALA A 29 4.57 -12.84 7.01
CA ALA A 29 3.87 -11.75 7.70
C ALA A 29 3.54 -12.14 9.16
N ILE A 30 2.95 -13.31 9.38
CA ILE A 30 2.64 -13.82 10.73
C ILE A 30 3.91 -13.99 11.56
N LYS A 31 5.00 -14.48 10.98
CA LYS A 31 6.30 -14.63 11.66
C LYS A 31 6.84 -13.28 12.11
N PHE A 32 6.81 -12.25 11.25
CA PHE A 32 7.23 -10.90 11.63
C PHE A 32 6.35 -10.31 12.72
N LEU A 33 5.03 -10.53 12.68
CA LEU A 33 4.13 -10.07 13.75
C LEU A 33 4.43 -10.76 15.09
N LYS A 34 4.70 -12.07 15.09
CA LYS A 34 5.15 -12.79 16.31
C LYS A 34 6.47 -12.27 16.85
N GLN A 35 7.41 -11.88 15.96
CA GLN A 35 8.66 -11.24 16.37
C GLN A 35 8.42 -9.85 16.96
N ALA A 36 7.57 -9.03 16.33
CA ALA A 36 7.19 -7.71 16.85
C ALA A 36 6.64 -7.77 18.27
N LYS A 37 5.79 -8.78 18.58
CA LYS A 37 5.28 -9.00 19.94
C LYS A 37 6.39 -9.27 20.96
N ARG A 38 7.34 -10.14 20.61
CA ARG A 38 8.50 -10.44 21.47
C ARG A 38 9.32 -9.17 21.74
N GLU A 39 9.51 -8.33 20.73
CA GLU A 39 10.25 -7.08 20.91
C GLU A 39 9.47 -6.02 21.72
N ILE A 40 8.14 -6.05 21.73
CA ILE A 40 7.33 -5.27 22.69
C ILE A 40 7.64 -5.72 24.11
N ASP A 41 7.64 -7.04 24.36
CA ASP A 41 7.90 -7.61 25.69
C ASP A 41 9.33 -7.31 26.15
N ASN A 42 10.30 -7.35 25.23
CA ASN A 42 11.71 -7.01 25.46
C ASN A 42 11.96 -5.49 25.55
N ARG A 43 10.96 -4.65 25.28
CA ARG A 43 11.07 -3.18 25.18
C ARG A 43 12.06 -2.67 24.11
N ASP A 44 12.34 -3.48 23.08
CA ASP A 44 13.11 -3.07 21.90
C ASP A 44 12.18 -2.48 20.83
N TYR A 45 11.79 -1.21 21.03
CA TYR A 45 10.78 -0.57 20.19
C TYR A 45 11.26 -0.29 18.76
N ALA A 46 12.58 -0.16 18.57
CA ALA A 46 13.19 0.00 17.26
C ALA A 46 13.03 -1.29 16.43
N LYS A 47 13.44 -2.44 16.98
CA LYS A 47 13.26 -3.73 16.30
C LYS A 47 11.79 -4.09 16.10
N LYS A 48 10.93 -3.82 17.09
CA LYS A 48 9.47 -3.92 16.93
C LYS A 48 9.00 -3.20 15.68
N GLY A 49 9.41 -1.93 15.51
CA GLY A 49 9.00 -1.10 14.38
C GLY A 49 9.42 -1.72 13.05
N ILE A 50 10.64 -2.24 12.97
CA ILE A 50 11.15 -2.95 11.78
C ILE A 50 10.27 -4.15 11.44
N TYR A 51 9.92 -4.98 12.42
CA TYR A 51 9.10 -6.17 12.18
C TYR A 51 7.66 -5.83 11.78
N ILE A 52 7.04 -4.81 12.40
CA ILE A 52 5.71 -4.34 11.99
C ILE A 52 5.74 -3.81 10.55
N SER A 53 6.75 -3.01 10.19
CA SER A 53 6.90 -2.49 8.82
C SER A 53 7.07 -3.60 7.79
N LYS A 54 7.84 -4.65 8.11
CA LYS A 54 8.00 -5.83 7.22
C LYS A 54 6.66 -6.56 7.01
N ALA A 55 5.88 -6.76 8.08
CA ALA A 55 4.56 -7.37 7.95
C ALA A 55 3.60 -6.50 7.12
N MET A 56 3.58 -5.18 7.35
CA MET A 56 2.76 -4.24 6.58
C MET A 56 3.13 -4.20 5.09
N ALA A 57 4.43 -4.27 4.76
CA ALA A 57 4.87 -4.34 3.37
C ALA A 57 4.30 -5.58 2.66
N ILE A 58 4.34 -6.76 3.31
CA ILE A 58 3.75 -7.98 2.74
C ILE A 58 2.23 -7.82 2.56
N ILE A 59 1.52 -7.28 3.56
CA ILE A 59 0.07 -7.05 3.46
C ILE A 59 -0.27 -6.09 2.31
N HIS A 60 0.56 -5.08 2.08
CA HIS A 60 0.40 -4.17 0.96
C HIS A 60 0.58 -4.89 -0.38
N GLU A 61 1.64 -5.67 -0.55
CA GLU A 61 1.85 -6.48 -1.76
C GLU A 61 0.70 -7.47 -2.01
N LEU A 62 0.19 -8.11 -0.96
CA LEU A 62 -0.99 -8.98 -1.05
C LEU A 62 -2.22 -8.21 -1.54
N SER A 63 -2.42 -6.98 -1.07
CA SER A 63 -3.51 -6.11 -1.51
C SER A 63 -3.36 -5.68 -2.97
N GLU A 64 -2.16 -5.33 -3.41
CA GLU A 64 -1.87 -4.93 -4.79
C GLU A 64 -1.97 -6.11 -5.77
N SER A 65 -1.73 -7.34 -5.31
CA SER A 65 -1.86 -8.55 -6.12
C SER A 65 -3.32 -8.94 -6.43
N LEU A 66 -4.31 -8.29 -5.81
CA LEU A 66 -5.72 -8.63 -6.00
C LEU A 66 -6.20 -8.25 -7.40
N ASN A 67 -6.67 -9.25 -8.15
CA ASN A 67 -7.24 -9.02 -9.48
C ASN A 67 -8.66 -8.43 -9.36
N LYS A 68 -8.79 -7.13 -9.66
CA LYS A 68 -10.06 -6.38 -9.60
C LYS A 68 -11.04 -6.77 -10.70
N GLU A 69 -10.54 -7.28 -11.83
CA GLU A 69 -11.37 -7.67 -12.98
C GLU A 69 -11.95 -9.08 -12.83
N LYS A 70 -11.16 -10.02 -12.30
CA LYS A 70 -11.54 -11.44 -12.14
C LYS A 70 -12.10 -11.80 -10.77
N GLY A 71 -11.84 -11.02 -9.74
CA GLY A 71 -12.20 -11.37 -8.36
C GLY A 71 -13.59 -10.93 -7.88
N GLY A 72 -14.37 -10.27 -8.74
CA GLY A 72 -15.76 -9.90 -8.46
C GLY A 72 -15.94 -9.17 -7.12
N GLU A 73 -16.96 -9.56 -6.35
CA GLU A 73 -17.27 -8.95 -5.05
C GLU A 73 -16.30 -9.31 -3.92
N ILE A 74 -15.43 -10.31 -4.10
CA ILE A 74 -14.51 -10.77 -3.06
C ILE A 74 -13.31 -9.83 -2.96
N THR A 75 -12.79 -9.34 -4.09
CA THR A 75 -11.67 -8.40 -4.14
C THR A 75 -11.87 -7.16 -3.27
N PRO A 76 -12.98 -6.39 -3.36
CA PRO A 76 -13.16 -5.21 -2.50
C PRO A 76 -13.28 -5.57 -1.02
N LYS A 77 -13.91 -6.68 -0.66
CA LYS A 77 -14.02 -7.14 0.74
C LYS A 77 -12.65 -7.51 1.31
N LEU A 78 -11.83 -8.22 0.53
CA LEU A 78 -10.49 -8.63 0.93
C LEU A 78 -9.53 -7.42 1.04
N GLY A 79 -9.63 -6.46 0.10
CA GLY A 79 -8.90 -5.20 0.19
C GLY A 79 -9.25 -4.39 1.45
N GLN A 80 -10.53 -4.33 1.82
CA GLN A 80 -10.96 -3.70 3.08
C GLN A 80 -10.40 -4.41 4.31
N LEU A 81 -10.34 -5.75 4.28
CA LEU A 81 -9.77 -6.54 5.37
C LEU A 81 -8.26 -6.29 5.52
N TYR A 82 -7.50 -6.21 4.42
CA TYR A 82 -6.08 -5.85 4.47
C TYR A 82 -5.85 -4.41 4.95
N MET A 83 -6.72 -3.47 4.54
CA MET A 83 -6.67 -2.09 5.04
C MET A 83 -6.94 -2.03 6.55
N PHE A 84 -7.90 -2.81 7.05
CA PHE A 84 -8.16 -2.96 8.48
C PHE A 84 -6.93 -3.49 9.21
N CYS A 85 -6.32 -4.58 8.72
CA CYS A 85 -5.09 -5.14 9.30
C CYS A 85 -3.97 -4.09 9.40
N THR A 86 -3.74 -3.36 8.30
CA THR A 86 -2.72 -2.30 8.25
C THR A 86 -2.99 -1.20 9.27
N THR A 87 -4.24 -0.73 9.35
CA THR A 87 -4.67 0.29 10.33
C THR A 87 -4.47 -0.20 11.77
N GLN A 88 -4.80 -1.47 12.05
CA GLN A 88 -4.60 -2.07 13.36
C GLN A 88 -3.13 -2.17 13.73
N LEU A 89 -2.26 -2.53 12.79
CA LEU A 89 -0.81 -2.61 13.02
C LEU A 89 -0.19 -1.24 13.31
N VAL A 90 -0.62 -0.18 12.62
CA VAL A 90 -0.20 1.20 12.92
C VAL A 90 -0.59 1.57 14.36
N LYS A 91 -1.84 1.31 14.75
CA LYS A 91 -2.30 1.57 16.11
C LYS A 91 -1.54 0.73 17.15
N ALA A 92 -1.30 -0.54 16.87
CA ALA A 92 -0.55 -1.44 17.74
C ALA A 92 0.89 -0.95 17.93
N ASN A 93 1.52 -0.46 16.87
CA ASN A 93 2.87 0.09 16.90
C ASN A 93 2.98 1.31 17.82
N ILE A 94 2.00 2.21 17.78
CA ILE A 94 1.94 3.43 18.61
C ILE A 94 1.59 3.08 20.06
N ARG A 95 0.64 2.17 20.27
CA ARG A 95 0.10 1.84 21.60
C ARG A 95 0.85 0.73 22.33
N LEU A 96 1.80 0.07 21.66
CA LEU A 96 2.52 -1.11 22.18
C LEU A 96 1.55 -2.23 22.60
N ASP A 97 0.46 -2.41 21.85
CA ASP A 97 -0.62 -3.33 22.21
C ASP A 97 -0.50 -4.68 21.48
N ASN A 98 0.00 -5.68 22.20
CA ASN A 98 0.14 -7.05 21.71
C ASN A 98 -1.20 -7.69 21.30
N ARG A 99 -2.33 -7.28 21.89
CA ARG A 99 -3.66 -7.83 21.56
C ARG A 99 -4.09 -7.44 20.16
N MET A 100 -3.79 -6.20 19.75
CA MET A 100 -4.08 -5.72 18.40
C MET A 100 -3.26 -6.49 17.35
N ILE A 101 -2.03 -6.89 17.68
CA ILE A 101 -1.20 -7.73 16.81
C ILE A 101 -1.78 -9.14 16.73
N ASP A 102 -2.26 -9.70 17.84
CA ASP A 102 -2.90 -11.02 17.87
C ASP A 102 -4.15 -11.10 16.99
N ASP A 103 -4.98 -10.06 16.99
CA ASP A 103 -6.17 -10.03 16.13
C ASP A 103 -5.80 -10.03 14.64
N VAL A 104 -4.74 -9.30 14.26
CA VAL A 104 -4.23 -9.33 12.88
C VAL A 104 -3.65 -10.71 12.53
N ILE A 105 -2.90 -11.33 13.45
CA ILE A 105 -2.38 -12.70 13.24
C ILE A 105 -3.52 -13.68 12.99
N LYS A 106 -4.60 -13.64 13.78
CA LYS A 106 -5.76 -14.52 13.60
C LYS A 106 -6.41 -14.35 12.23
N ILE A 107 -6.54 -13.11 11.76
CA ILE A 107 -7.09 -12.82 10.42
C ILE A 107 -6.21 -13.43 9.33
N LEU A 108 -4.90 -13.15 9.38
CA LEU A 108 -3.95 -13.64 8.37
C LEU A 108 -3.86 -15.17 8.39
N ASP A 109 -3.90 -15.80 9.55
CA ASP A 109 -3.85 -17.27 9.68
C ASP A 109 -5.14 -17.93 9.17
N GLY A 110 -6.29 -17.31 9.41
CA GLY A 110 -7.56 -17.75 8.82
C GLY A 110 -7.56 -17.68 7.30
N LEU A 111 -7.06 -16.59 6.72
CA LEU A 111 -6.90 -16.44 5.27
C LEU A 111 -5.92 -17.47 4.71
N ARG A 112 -4.73 -17.60 5.30
CA ARG A 112 -3.74 -18.62 4.92
C ARG A 112 -4.35 -20.01 4.93
N SER A 113 -5.09 -20.36 5.98
CA SER A 113 -5.73 -21.67 6.11
C SER A 113 -6.80 -21.90 5.04
N ALA A 114 -7.58 -20.87 4.69
CA ALA A 114 -8.55 -20.96 3.61
C ALA A 114 -7.87 -21.16 2.25
N TYR A 115 -6.79 -20.45 1.95
CA TYR A 115 -6.02 -20.64 0.72
C TYR A 115 -5.32 -22.00 0.67
N ALA A 116 -4.79 -22.48 1.79
CA ALA A 116 -4.12 -23.79 1.85
C ALA A 116 -5.05 -24.96 1.50
N GLN A 117 -6.37 -24.81 1.66
CA GLN A 117 -7.34 -25.84 1.27
C GLN A 117 -7.54 -25.94 -0.25
N ILE A 118 -7.20 -24.90 -1.01
CA ILE A 118 -7.41 -24.85 -2.46
C ILE A 118 -6.10 -24.84 -3.26
N VAL A 119 -4.97 -24.56 -2.60
CA VAL A 119 -3.64 -24.66 -3.21
C VAL A 119 -3.20 -26.11 -3.16
N PRO A 120 -2.97 -26.77 -4.32
CA PRO A 120 -2.40 -28.10 -4.32
C PRO A 120 -0.95 -28.02 -3.86
N ILE A 121 -0.66 -28.55 -2.67
CA ILE A 121 0.71 -28.65 -2.16
C ILE A 121 1.44 -29.66 -3.03
N HIS A 122 2.46 -29.20 -3.74
CA HIS A 122 3.39 -30.11 -4.38
C HIS A 122 4.59 -30.19 -3.44
N ASP A 123 4.91 -31.38 -2.94
CA ASP A 123 6.07 -31.60 -2.08
C ASP A 123 7.39 -31.41 -2.87
N GLY A 124 7.65 -30.17 -3.29
CA GLY A 124 8.89 -29.71 -3.88
C GLY A 124 9.75 -29.12 -2.77
N LYS A 125 10.32 -29.99 -1.91
CA LYS A 125 11.37 -29.60 -0.97
C LYS A 125 12.59 -29.10 -1.75
N ALA A 126 12.60 -27.82 -2.13
CA ALA A 126 13.77 -27.10 -2.60
C ALA A 126 14.27 -26.23 -1.45
N ALA A 127 15.15 -26.82 -0.64
CA ALA A 127 15.99 -26.09 0.29
C ALA A 127 16.90 -25.11 -0.49
N PRO A 128 17.23 -23.94 0.06
CA PRO A 128 18.08 -22.97 -0.64
C PRO A 128 19.54 -23.41 -0.54
N GLY A 129 20.17 -23.68 -1.69
CA GLY A 129 21.59 -23.98 -1.77
C GLY A 129 22.03 -24.19 -3.22
N ASP A 130 22.57 -23.13 -3.81
CA ASP A 130 23.52 -23.11 -4.92
C ASP A 130 23.19 -23.92 -6.18
N THR A 131 22.78 -23.23 -7.25
CA THR A 131 23.34 -23.45 -8.60
C THR A 131 22.94 -22.33 -9.57
N VAL A 132 23.91 -21.99 -10.39
CA VAL A 132 24.07 -20.78 -11.21
C VAL A 132 23.42 -20.94 -12.60
N SER A 133 22.90 -19.83 -13.14
CA SER A 133 22.84 -19.47 -14.58
C SER A 133 22.09 -20.38 -15.58
N MET A 134 21.08 -19.81 -16.28
CA MET A 134 21.23 -19.38 -17.68
C MET A 134 19.89 -18.91 -18.28
N GLY A 135 19.95 -17.78 -19.00
CA GLY A 135 19.27 -17.57 -20.29
C GLY A 135 17.75 -17.45 -20.30
N ALA A 136 17.26 -16.22 -20.53
CA ALA A 136 15.89 -15.96 -20.95
C ALA A 136 15.51 -16.76 -22.23
N PRO A 137 14.22 -17.05 -22.41
CA PRO A 137 13.49 -16.25 -23.38
C PRO A 137 12.16 -15.74 -22.79
N ARG A 138 11.76 -14.53 -23.15
CA ARG A 138 10.40 -14.02 -22.87
C ARG A 138 9.42 -14.76 -23.80
N PRO A 139 8.42 -15.51 -23.31
CA PRO A 139 7.42 -16.11 -24.17
C PRO A 139 6.34 -15.08 -24.51
N VAL A 140 6.14 -14.92 -25.81
CA VAL A 140 5.08 -14.16 -26.46
C VAL A 140 3.72 -14.76 -26.09
N ALA A 141 2.75 -13.91 -25.75
CA ALA A 141 1.39 -14.32 -25.45
C ALA A 141 0.72 -15.04 -26.65
N PRO A 142 -0.07 -16.11 -26.45
CA PRO A 142 -0.82 -16.77 -27.51
C PRO A 142 -1.98 -15.89 -28.05
N PRO A 143 -2.44 -16.14 -29.29
CA PRO A 143 -3.29 -15.21 -30.03
C PRO A 143 -4.73 -15.16 -29.50
N VAL A 144 -5.23 -13.93 -29.29
CA VAL A 144 -6.63 -13.64 -28.96
C VAL A 144 -7.44 -13.66 -30.27
N PRO A 145 -8.65 -14.29 -30.32
CA PRO A 145 -9.48 -14.31 -31.53
C PRO A 145 -9.90 -12.89 -31.97
N PRO A 146 -10.13 -12.64 -33.27
CA PRO A 146 -10.45 -11.29 -33.77
C PRO A 146 -11.83 -10.85 -33.30
N ALA A 147 -11.89 -9.73 -32.59
CA ALA A 147 -13.12 -9.00 -32.28
C ALA A 147 -13.62 -8.23 -33.53
N PRO A 148 -14.94 -7.99 -33.65
CA PRO A 148 -15.56 -7.37 -34.84
C PRO A 148 -15.08 -5.91 -35.07
N PRO A 149 -15.21 -5.38 -36.30
CA PRO A 149 -14.67 -4.08 -36.66
C PRO A 149 -15.36 -2.94 -35.90
N VAL A 150 -14.59 -2.24 -35.07
CA VAL A 150 -14.96 -0.94 -34.48
C VAL A 150 -14.77 0.15 -35.54
N MET A 151 -15.84 0.91 -35.81
CA MET A 151 -15.79 2.08 -36.68
C MET A 151 -14.87 3.16 -36.09
N PRO A 152 -14.11 3.92 -36.90
CA PRO A 152 -13.25 4.98 -36.37
C PRO A 152 -14.09 6.17 -35.89
N ALA A 153 -14.00 6.48 -34.60
CA ALA A 153 -14.48 7.73 -34.03
C ALA A 153 -13.63 8.89 -34.58
N GLN A 154 -14.27 9.83 -35.28
CA GLN A 154 -13.67 11.08 -35.74
C GLN A 154 -13.30 11.97 -34.56
N VAL A 155 -12.05 12.45 -34.56
CA VAL A 155 -11.55 13.51 -33.67
C VAL A 155 -12.02 14.86 -34.23
N PRO A 156 -12.71 15.72 -33.46
CA PRO A 156 -13.02 17.06 -33.95
C PRO A 156 -11.78 17.97 -33.92
N PRO A 157 -11.61 18.91 -34.88
CA PRO A 157 -10.42 19.74 -35.00
C PRO A 157 -10.36 20.84 -33.92
N GLN A 158 -9.19 20.97 -33.29
CA GLN A 158 -8.85 22.07 -32.38
C GLN A 158 -8.73 23.39 -33.15
N GLN A 159 -9.53 24.39 -32.80
CA GLN A 159 -9.36 25.76 -33.28
C GLN A 159 -8.19 26.43 -32.56
N ALA A 160 -7.20 26.87 -33.33
CA ALA A 160 -6.04 27.62 -32.85
C ALA A 160 -6.45 29.02 -32.36
N ARG A 161 -6.00 29.40 -31.16
CA ARG A 161 -6.11 30.76 -30.64
C ARG A 161 -5.03 31.65 -31.28
N PRO A 162 -5.32 32.91 -31.68
CA PRO A 162 -4.31 33.78 -32.27
C PRO A 162 -3.39 34.39 -31.20
N VAL A 163 -2.08 34.30 -31.46
CA VAL A 163 -0.98 34.98 -30.76
C VAL A 163 -1.01 36.47 -31.07
N GLN A 164 -1.08 37.31 -30.04
CA GLN A 164 -1.06 38.78 -30.17
C GLN A 164 0.38 39.28 -30.16
N GLN A 165 0.78 39.94 -31.26
CA GLN A 165 2.11 40.52 -31.48
C GLN A 165 2.32 41.80 -30.66
N ALA A 166 3.45 41.89 -29.96
CA ALA A 166 3.92 43.10 -29.29
C ALA A 166 4.71 44.00 -30.26
N LYS A 167 4.53 45.33 -30.16
CA LYS A 167 5.24 46.37 -30.93
C LYS A 167 6.10 47.24 -29.97
N PRO A 168 7.29 47.75 -30.37
CA PRO A 168 8.26 48.29 -29.42
C PRO A 168 8.26 49.82 -29.22
N ALA A 169 8.57 50.16 -27.95
CA ALA A 169 9.18 51.34 -27.30
C ALA A 169 9.33 52.73 -27.96
N ALA A 170 9.07 53.76 -27.15
CA ALA A 170 9.85 55.00 -27.06
C ALA A 170 9.95 55.49 -25.59
N LYS A 171 11.15 55.96 -25.19
CA LYS A 171 11.59 56.53 -23.88
C LYS A 171 11.65 58.08 -24.00
N PRO A 172 12.13 58.89 -23.02
CA PRO A 172 12.26 58.73 -21.55
C PRO A 172 11.84 60.00 -20.74
N ALA A 173 11.71 59.92 -19.41
CA ALA A 173 11.98 61.04 -18.49
C ALA A 173 12.31 60.54 -17.06
N ALA A 174 13.05 61.36 -16.30
CA ALA A 174 13.99 61.01 -15.23
C ALA A 174 13.41 60.68 -13.83
N GLN A 175 14.23 59.92 -13.08
CA GLN A 175 14.25 59.64 -11.63
C GLN A 175 14.44 60.91 -10.75
N PRO A 176 14.22 60.93 -9.41
CA PRO A 176 14.76 59.95 -8.43
C PRO A 176 13.91 59.58 -7.20
N ALA A 177 14.43 58.60 -6.45
CA ALA A 177 13.85 57.91 -5.29
C ALA A 177 13.73 58.77 -4.02
N PRO A 178 12.97 58.28 -3.02
CA PRO A 178 13.52 58.24 -1.66
C PRO A 178 13.38 56.88 -0.96
N GLN A 179 14.22 56.78 0.07
CA GLN A 179 14.71 55.64 0.87
C GLN A 179 13.70 55.03 1.88
N PRO A 180 14.04 53.90 2.56
CA PRO A 180 13.09 53.07 3.30
C PRO A 180 12.87 53.55 4.74
N ALA A 181 11.62 53.50 5.22
CA ALA A 181 11.29 53.71 6.62
C ALA A 181 11.38 52.40 7.42
N ALA A 182 12.14 52.43 8.51
CA ALA A 182 12.29 51.36 9.50
C ALA A 182 11.23 51.49 10.64
N PRO A 183 11.30 50.71 11.74
CA PRO A 183 10.26 49.81 12.20
C PRO A 183 9.30 50.41 13.26
N VAL A 184 8.08 49.85 13.35
CA VAL A 184 7.12 50.16 14.41
C VAL A 184 7.40 49.30 15.66
N SER A 185 7.70 49.95 16.78
CA SER A 185 7.75 49.34 18.12
C SER A 185 6.38 49.40 18.84
N PRO A 186 6.11 48.53 19.83
CA PRO A 186 4.76 48.15 20.26
C PRO A 186 4.22 48.92 21.47
N ALA A 187 2.89 48.94 21.64
CA ALA A 187 2.16 49.50 22.78
C ALA A 187 1.49 48.38 23.63
N PRO A 188 1.12 48.63 24.91
CA PRO A 188 1.52 47.76 26.03
C PRO A 188 0.52 46.69 26.50
N LEU A 189 1.08 45.75 27.27
CA LEU A 189 0.45 44.66 28.02
C LEU A 189 -0.70 45.14 28.92
N ARG A 190 -1.86 44.49 28.79
CA ARG A 190 -2.94 44.53 29.79
C ARG A 190 -2.82 43.30 30.70
N SER A 191 -2.67 43.58 31.99
CA SER A 191 -2.54 42.67 33.11
C SER A 191 -3.88 42.02 33.50
N GLY A 192 -3.83 40.76 33.96
CA GLY A 192 -4.66 40.31 35.08
C GLY A 192 -5.72 39.23 34.82
N ALA A 193 -5.50 38.06 35.45
CA ALA A 193 -6.49 37.08 35.93
C ALA A 193 -7.07 36.02 34.96
N ALA A 194 -6.54 34.79 35.04
CA ALA A 194 -7.31 33.63 35.51
C ALA A 194 -6.42 32.36 35.50
N ALA A 195 -6.20 31.82 36.68
CA ALA A 195 -5.44 30.61 36.95
C ALA A 195 -6.23 29.35 36.57
N ALA A 196 -5.47 28.31 36.20
CA ALA A 196 -5.71 26.89 36.45
C ALA A 196 -7.04 26.28 35.96
N LYS A 197 -6.93 25.38 34.95
CA LYS A 197 -7.31 23.95 35.05
C LYS A 197 -7.03 23.22 33.73
N PHE A 198 -5.81 22.71 33.62
CA PHE A 198 -5.55 21.46 32.90
C PHE A 198 -6.10 20.30 33.74
N ARG A 199 -7.15 19.61 33.28
CA ARG A 199 -7.38 18.18 33.53
C ARG A 199 -8.63 17.68 32.81
N ALA A 200 -8.46 16.54 32.15
CA ALA A 200 -9.45 15.51 31.89
C ALA A 200 -10.67 15.85 30.99
N ALA A 201 -10.54 15.54 29.70
CA ALA A 201 -11.67 15.17 28.85
C ALA A 201 -11.31 13.91 28.07
N ASN A 202 -11.11 12.81 28.79
CA ASN A 202 -11.14 11.46 28.24
C ASN A 202 -11.71 10.53 29.31
N ALA A 203 -13.02 10.63 29.51
CA ALA A 203 -13.77 9.77 30.41
C ALA A 203 -15.08 9.36 29.73
N TYR A 204 -15.15 8.09 29.39
CA TYR A 204 -16.35 7.25 29.42
C TYR A 204 -17.61 7.78 28.74
N ASN A 205 -17.79 7.42 27.46
CA ASN A 205 -19.12 7.31 26.84
C ASN A 205 -19.48 5.84 26.54
N ASN A 206 -19.18 4.94 27.48
CA ASN A 206 -19.69 3.56 27.45
C ASN A 206 -20.19 3.15 28.85
N ALA A 207 -21.29 3.77 29.26
CA ALA A 207 -22.23 3.22 30.22
C ALA A 207 -23.56 3.98 30.07
N ASN A 208 -24.59 3.31 29.55
CA ASN A 208 -25.98 3.74 29.39
C ASN A 208 -26.32 4.83 28.35
N ARG A 209 -26.50 4.42 27.09
CA ARG A 209 -27.77 4.59 26.34
C ARG A 209 -27.78 3.82 25.03
#